data_AF-A0A2C9KPT9-F1
#
_entry.id   AF-A0A2C9KPT9-F1
#
_cell.length_a   1.000
_cell.length_b   1.000
_cell.length_c   1.000
_cell.angle_alpha   90.00
_cell.angle_beta   90.00
_cell.angle_gamma   90.00
#
_symmetry.space_group_name_H-M   'P 1'
#
loop_
_entity.id
_entity.type
_entity.pdbx_description
1 polymer ?
#
loop_
_entity_poly.entity_id
_entity_poly.type
_entity_poly.pdbx_seq_one_letter_code
_entity_poly.pdbx_strand_id
1 'polypeptide(L)'
;MVAIINVKHVFKYPVDKVAEIHLTKYPTDKEPTVIKVETKEHKIDLNNGADYRRRWVFCQNVVPQIMRVINVLNEQEIIFEEETWLNLHNSNLRIESRNISFSKYARLSEESTFTPSVENPSWTIFEQHGRINVNHLGPLNRVLEMFAKKCFTIGATKALKVMEEILYERCHSEKGNTSQRSC
;
A
#
# COMPACT_ATOMS: atom_id res chain seq x y z
N MET A 1 13.00 11.80 -15.66
CA MET A 1 11.59 12.03 -16.07
C MET A 1 10.68 11.56 -14.95
N VAL A 2 9.54 12.21 -14.74
CA VAL A 2 8.58 11.88 -13.67
C VAL A 2 7.32 11.30 -14.28
N ALA A 3 6.96 10.08 -13.90
CA ALA A 3 5.65 9.50 -14.18
C ALA A 3 4.70 9.76 -13.00
N ILE A 4 3.45 10.07 -13.30
CA ILE A 4 2.40 10.26 -12.29
C ILE A 4 1.32 9.21 -12.52
N ILE A 5 0.87 8.56 -11.45
CA ILE A 5 -0.16 7.54 -11.48
C ILE A 5 -1.19 7.91 -10.41
N ASN A 6 -2.44 8.09 -10.82
CA ASN A 6 -3.53 8.41 -9.90
C ASN A 6 -4.52 7.25 -9.89
N VAL A 7 -4.91 6.80 -8.71
CA VAL A 7 -5.89 5.74 -8.51
C VAL A 7 -6.95 6.23 -7.56
N LYS A 8 -8.22 6.03 -7.93
CA LYS A 8 -9.36 6.31 -7.07
C LYS A 8 -10.21 5.05 -6.98
N HIS A 9 -10.65 4.71 -5.77
CA HIS A 9 -11.47 3.54 -5.50
C HIS A 9 -12.48 3.84 -4.39
N VAL A 10 -13.61 3.15 -4.39
CA VAL A 10 -14.63 3.27 -3.34
C VAL A 10 -14.84 1.92 -2.71
N PHE A 11 -14.43 1.78 -1.45
CA PHE A 11 -14.75 0.61 -0.63
C PHE A 11 -16.12 0.80 -0.01
N LYS A 12 -17.02 -0.16 -0.17
CA LYS A 12 -18.36 -0.12 0.45
C LYS A 12 -18.35 -0.57 1.91
N TYR A 13 -17.38 -0.07 2.67
CA TYR A 13 -17.12 -0.37 4.08
C TYR A 13 -16.67 0.90 4.83
N PRO A 14 -16.93 1.01 6.15
CA PRO A 14 -16.49 2.15 6.96
C PRO A 14 -14.97 2.26 7.02
N VAL A 15 -14.44 3.48 7.18
CA VAL A 15 -12.99 3.74 7.11
C VAL A 15 -12.22 2.96 8.16
N ASP A 16 -12.74 2.83 9.38
CA ASP A 16 -12.05 2.10 10.46
C ASP A 16 -11.75 0.65 10.05
N LYS A 17 -12.71 -0.03 9.39
CA LYS A 17 -12.51 -1.39 8.88
C LYS A 17 -11.49 -1.41 7.74
N VAL A 18 -11.60 -0.48 6.79
CA VAL A 18 -10.69 -0.44 5.63
C VAL A 18 -9.27 -0.10 6.06
N ALA A 19 -9.09 0.82 7.01
CA ALA A 19 -7.82 1.20 7.62
C ALA A 19 -7.21 0.01 8.38
N GLU A 20 -7.99 -0.69 9.20
CA GLU A 20 -7.53 -1.89 9.90
C GLU A 20 -7.03 -2.96 8.91
N ILE A 21 -7.79 -3.24 7.84
CA ILE A 21 -7.35 -4.16 6.79
C ILE A 21 -6.06 -3.66 6.15
N HIS A 22 -5.99 -2.38 5.77
CA HIS A 22 -4.77 -1.83 5.17
C HIS A 22 -3.54 -2.05 6.05
N LEU A 23 -3.69 -1.82 7.35
CA LEU A 23 -2.62 -1.95 8.32
C LEU A 23 -2.27 -3.43 8.63
N THR A 24 -3.16 -4.38 8.36
CA THR A 24 -3.00 -5.79 8.77
C THR A 24 -3.07 -6.82 7.63
N LYS A 25 -3.25 -6.40 6.36
CA LYS A 25 -3.42 -7.30 5.21
C LYS A 25 -2.20 -8.17 4.88
N TYR A 26 -1.02 -7.81 5.37
CA TYR A 26 0.23 -8.51 5.08
C TYR A 26 0.81 -9.18 6.33
N PRO A 27 1.46 -10.34 6.16
CA PRO A 27 1.56 -11.12 4.92
C PRO A 27 0.23 -11.79 4.53
N THR A 28 0.06 -12.14 3.25
CA THR A 28 -1.11 -12.89 2.74
C THR A 28 -0.77 -13.68 1.49
N ASP A 29 -1.33 -14.89 1.35
CA ASP A 29 -1.13 -15.76 0.17
C ASP A 29 -1.66 -15.11 -1.13
N LYS A 30 -2.57 -14.13 -0.99
CA LYS A 30 -3.11 -13.35 -2.12
C LYS A 30 -2.10 -12.38 -2.73
N GLU A 31 -1.04 -12.03 -1.99
CA GLU A 31 0.05 -11.16 -2.44
C GLU A 31 1.40 -11.70 -1.95
N PRO A 32 1.90 -12.79 -2.57
CA PRO A 32 3.12 -13.45 -2.13
C PRO A 32 4.38 -12.60 -2.38
N THR A 33 4.27 -11.53 -3.16
CA THR A 33 5.41 -10.64 -3.40
C THR A 33 5.73 -9.77 -2.20
N VAL A 34 4.81 -9.60 -1.25
CA VAL A 34 5.09 -8.92 0.03
C VAL A 34 5.50 -9.98 1.05
N ILE A 35 6.79 -10.01 1.36
CA ILE A 35 7.43 -11.04 2.18
C ILE A 35 7.10 -10.80 3.66
N LYS A 36 7.29 -9.57 4.14
CA LYS A 36 7.03 -9.19 5.54
C LYS A 36 6.85 -7.69 5.69
N VAL A 37 6.27 -7.30 6.83
CA VAL A 37 6.15 -5.91 7.28
C VAL A 37 6.73 -5.80 8.69
N GLU A 38 7.60 -4.83 8.91
CA GLU A 38 8.22 -4.56 10.21
C GLU A 38 7.86 -3.16 10.68
N THR A 39 7.19 -3.03 11.82
CA THR A 39 6.94 -1.73 12.45
C THR A 39 8.23 -1.21 13.09
N LYS A 40 8.69 -0.05 12.63
CA LYS A 40 9.88 0.65 13.16
C LYS A 40 9.52 1.67 14.22
N GLU A 41 8.33 2.24 14.13
CA GLU A 41 7.84 3.24 15.06
C GLU A 41 6.32 3.16 15.17
N HIS A 42 5.79 3.33 16.37
CA HIS A 42 4.37 3.37 16.64
C HIS A 42 4.12 4.34 17.78
N LYS A 43 3.28 5.35 17.55
CA LYS A 43 2.93 6.38 18.52
C LYS A 43 1.42 6.56 18.50
N ILE A 44 0.79 6.41 19.66
CA ILE A 44 -0.64 6.65 19.83
C ILE A 44 -0.81 7.82 20.80
N ASP A 45 -1.54 8.83 20.35
CA ASP A 45 -2.00 9.94 21.17
C ASP A 45 -3.54 9.86 21.24
N LEU A 46 -4.04 9.27 22.32
CA LEU A 46 -5.48 9.10 22.53
C LEU A 46 -6.19 10.44 22.80
N ASN A 47 -5.49 11.47 23.27
CA ASN A 47 -6.11 12.77 23.54
C ASN A 47 -6.44 13.50 22.23
N ASN A 48 -5.52 13.43 21.27
CA ASN A 48 -5.71 14.02 19.94
C ASN A 48 -6.32 13.03 18.93
N GLY A 49 -6.56 11.78 19.34
CA GLY A 49 -7.08 10.72 18.48
C GLY A 49 -6.15 10.38 17.32
N ALA A 50 -4.82 10.37 17.53
CA ALA A 50 -3.85 10.12 16.47
C ALA A 50 -3.10 8.80 16.69
N ASP A 51 -3.07 7.93 15.68
CA ASP A 51 -2.24 6.73 15.60
C ASP A 51 -1.27 6.88 14.42
N TYR A 52 0.01 7.05 14.75
CA TYR A 52 1.10 7.13 13.79
C TYR A 52 1.92 5.84 13.78
N ARG A 53 2.21 5.33 12.59
CA ARG A 53 3.08 4.17 12.39
C ARG A 53 4.08 4.43 11.28
N ARG A 54 5.32 4.02 11.50
CA ARG A 54 6.34 3.91 10.45
C ARG A 54 6.76 2.45 10.32
N ARG A 55 6.67 1.93 9.11
CA ARG A 55 6.85 0.51 8.80
C ARG A 55 7.81 0.34 7.64
N TRP A 56 8.56 -0.75 7.66
CA TRP A 56 9.28 -1.23 6.49
C TRP A 56 8.54 -2.40 5.88
N VAL A 57 8.28 -2.31 4.58
CA VAL A 57 7.64 -3.34 3.78
C VAL A 57 8.69 -3.98 2.89
N PHE A 58 8.87 -5.28 3.03
CA PHE A 58 9.87 -6.05 2.28
C PHE A 58 9.16 -6.79 1.16
N CYS A 59 9.52 -6.48 -0.08
CA CYS A 59 8.93 -7.05 -1.27
C CYS A 59 9.98 -7.87 -2.04
N GLN A 60 9.57 -8.99 -2.64
CA GLN A 60 10.43 -9.74 -3.55
C GLN A 60 10.81 -8.88 -4.75
N ASN A 61 12.09 -8.93 -5.15
CA ASN A 61 12.54 -8.24 -6.35
C ASN A 61 11.99 -8.91 -7.62
N VAL A 62 10.96 -8.30 -8.20
CA VAL A 62 10.33 -8.73 -9.45
C VAL A 62 10.98 -8.17 -10.71
N VAL A 63 12.11 -7.44 -10.59
CA VAL A 63 12.84 -6.92 -11.75
C VAL A 63 13.37 -8.10 -12.60
N PRO A 64 12.99 -8.18 -13.89
CA PRO A 64 13.45 -9.22 -14.81
C PRO A 64 14.98 -9.33 -14.84
N GLN A 65 15.47 -10.56 -14.90
CA GLN A 65 16.91 -10.87 -14.86
C GLN A 65 17.68 -10.20 -16.01
N ILE A 66 17.07 -10.01 -17.18
CA ILE A 66 17.67 -9.29 -18.32
C ILE A 66 17.92 -7.80 -18.03
N MET A 67 17.22 -7.23 -17.05
CA MET A 67 17.45 -5.87 -16.55
C MET A 67 18.38 -5.84 -15.33
N ARG A 68 18.74 -6.99 -14.75
CA ARG A 68 19.70 -7.10 -13.63
C ARG A 68 21.18 -7.02 -14.07
N VAL A 69 21.44 -6.64 -15.32
CA VAL A 69 22.80 -6.44 -15.87
C VAL A 69 23.55 -5.31 -15.15
N ILE A 70 22.82 -4.41 -14.49
CA ILE A 70 23.38 -3.50 -13.50
C ILE A 70 23.47 -4.30 -12.20
N ASN A 71 24.67 -4.66 -11.72
CA ASN A 71 24.88 -5.45 -10.48
C ASN A 71 24.08 -4.92 -9.28
N VAL A 72 23.76 -3.62 -9.28
CA VAL A 72 23.01 -2.96 -8.22
C VAL A 72 21.50 -3.27 -8.25
N LEU A 73 21.00 -4.00 -9.27
CA LEU A 73 19.64 -4.55 -9.35
C LEU A 73 19.54 -6.02 -8.86
N ASN A 74 20.62 -6.56 -8.29
CA ASN A 74 20.72 -7.96 -7.89
C ASN A 74 20.31 -8.25 -6.43
N GLU A 75 19.89 -7.23 -5.67
CA GLU A 75 19.31 -7.46 -4.34
C GLU A 75 18.05 -8.31 -4.45
N GLN A 76 17.87 -9.26 -3.53
CA GLN A 76 16.72 -10.18 -3.57
C GLN A 76 15.41 -9.49 -3.20
N GLU A 77 15.49 -8.38 -2.46
CA GLU A 77 14.34 -7.69 -1.89
C GLU A 77 14.36 -6.19 -2.22
N ILE A 78 13.18 -5.62 -2.41
CA ILE A 78 12.93 -4.18 -2.47
C ILE A 78 12.29 -3.78 -1.15
N ILE A 79 12.90 -2.83 -0.44
CA ILE A 79 12.38 -2.31 0.83
C ILE A 79 11.68 -0.98 0.58
N PHE A 80 10.46 -0.86 1.08
CA PHE A 80 9.71 0.39 1.15
C PHE A 80 9.60 0.86 2.59
N GLU A 81 9.73 2.16 2.81
CA GLU A 81 9.27 2.81 4.04
C GLU A 81 7.83 3.28 3.80
N GLU A 82 6.96 3.00 4.76
CA GLU A 82 5.59 3.47 4.78
C GLU A 82 5.32 4.17 6.11
N GLU A 83 4.80 5.37 6.04
CA GLU A 83 4.32 6.14 7.17
C GLU A 83 2.80 6.30 7.07
N THR A 84 2.11 6.06 8.17
CA THR A 84 0.65 6.13 8.25
C THR A 84 0.24 7.03 9.40
N TRP A 85 -0.73 7.91 9.17
CA TRP A 85 -1.36 8.76 10.16
C TRP A 85 -2.85 8.49 10.15
N LEU A 86 -3.34 7.73 11.13
CA LEU A 86 -4.75 7.47 11.35
C LEU A 86 -5.29 8.46 12.38
N ASN A 87 -6.32 9.21 12.01
CA ASN A 87 -7.10 10.01 12.94
C ASN A 87 -8.36 9.24 13.34
N LEU A 88 -8.41 8.86 14.62
CA LEU A 88 -9.44 8.05 15.27
C LEU A 88 -10.74 8.84 15.50
N HIS A 89 -10.70 10.17 15.48
CA HIS A 89 -11.88 11.01 15.72
C HIS A 89 -12.68 11.28 14.44
N ASN A 90 -12.01 11.42 13.30
CA ASN A 90 -12.66 11.73 12.01
C ASN A 90 -12.54 10.60 10.99
N SER A 91 -12.02 9.44 11.41
CA SER A 91 -11.82 8.25 10.59
C SER A 91 -11.14 8.59 9.25
N ASN A 92 -9.98 9.24 9.33
CA ASN A 92 -9.15 9.60 8.19
C ASN A 92 -7.80 8.91 8.31
N LEU A 93 -7.39 8.18 7.27
CA LEU A 93 -6.07 7.57 7.20
C LEU A 93 -5.30 8.22 6.06
N ARG A 94 -4.16 8.86 6.37
CA ARG A 94 -3.17 9.29 5.38
C ARG A 94 -1.99 8.34 5.39
N ILE A 95 -1.45 8.05 4.22
CA ILE A 95 -0.32 7.16 4.03
C ILE A 95 0.66 7.81 3.08
N GLU A 96 1.94 7.71 3.41
CA GLU A 96 3.04 8.02 2.53
C GLU A 96 3.95 6.82 2.42
N SER A 97 4.32 6.45 1.20
CA SER A 97 5.25 5.35 0.96
C SER A 97 6.38 5.79 0.03
N ARG A 98 7.57 5.21 0.23
CA ARG A 98 8.72 5.42 -0.65
C ARG A 98 9.64 4.22 -0.65
N ASN A 99 10.30 3.96 -1.76
CA ASN A 99 11.34 2.92 -1.78
C ASN A 99 12.62 3.40 -1.10
N ILE A 100 13.16 2.59 -0.19
CA ILE A 100 14.48 2.78 0.41
C ILE A 100 15.53 2.15 -0.50
N SER A 101 15.35 0.87 -0.80
CA SER A 101 16.19 0.12 -1.75
C SER A 101 16.02 0.69 -3.16
N PHE A 102 17.10 0.69 -3.94
CA PHE A 102 17.12 1.18 -5.33
C PHE A 102 16.77 2.67 -5.54
N SER A 103 16.60 3.47 -4.48
CA SER A 103 16.27 4.91 -4.55
C SER A 103 17.30 5.75 -5.34
N LYS A 104 18.55 5.28 -5.45
CA LYS A 104 19.58 5.89 -6.31
C LYS A 104 19.31 5.71 -7.81
N TYR A 105 18.47 4.77 -8.21
CA TYR A 105 18.19 4.39 -9.60
C TYR A 105 16.78 4.79 -10.00
N ALA A 106 15.81 4.47 -9.16
CA ALA A 106 14.42 4.84 -9.33
C ALA A 106 13.86 5.23 -7.96
N ARG A 107 13.27 6.42 -7.87
CA ARG A 107 12.53 6.88 -6.70
C ARG A 107 11.05 6.74 -6.99
N LEU A 108 10.39 5.90 -6.22
CA LEU A 108 8.97 5.70 -6.18
C LEU A 108 8.48 6.32 -4.88
N SER A 109 7.46 7.16 -4.97
CA SER A 109 6.78 7.72 -3.82
C SER A 109 5.28 7.71 -4.04
N GLU A 110 4.51 7.33 -3.04
CA GLU A 110 3.05 7.41 -3.04
C GLU A 110 2.55 8.23 -1.87
N GLU A 111 1.48 8.96 -2.13
CA GLU A 111 0.61 9.55 -1.10
C GLU A 111 -0.77 8.94 -1.31
N SER A 112 -1.40 8.43 -0.25
CA SER A 112 -2.79 7.97 -0.32
C SER A 112 -3.61 8.34 0.90
N THR A 113 -4.93 8.40 0.70
CA THR A 113 -5.88 8.73 1.76
C THR A 113 -7.08 7.81 1.72
N PHE A 114 -7.57 7.43 2.90
CA PHE A 114 -8.88 6.81 3.11
C PHE A 114 -9.74 7.78 3.88
N THR A 115 -10.86 8.20 3.30
CA THR A 115 -11.77 9.18 3.89
C THR A 115 -13.22 8.71 3.79
N PRO A 116 -14.13 9.15 4.68
CA PRO A 116 -15.55 8.87 4.53
C PRO A 116 -16.09 9.46 3.22
N SER A 117 -16.99 8.75 2.54
CA SER A 117 -17.68 9.29 1.37
C SER A 117 -18.73 10.32 1.78
N VAL A 118 -18.79 11.43 1.04
CA VAL A 118 -19.84 12.46 1.20
C VAL A 118 -21.22 11.89 0.81
N GLU A 119 -21.26 10.95 -0.13
CA GLU A 119 -22.51 10.31 -0.57
C GLU A 119 -23.04 9.30 0.44
N ASN A 120 -22.14 8.58 1.12
CA ASN A 120 -22.48 7.62 2.15
C ASN A 120 -21.34 7.52 3.18
N PRO A 121 -21.51 8.04 4.41
CA PRO A 121 -20.48 8.00 5.45
C PRO A 121 -20.03 6.58 5.86
N SER A 122 -20.81 5.54 5.52
CA SER A 122 -20.44 4.14 5.72
C SER A 122 -19.55 3.57 4.62
N TRP A 123 -19.20 4.35 3.59
CA TRP A 123 -18.28 3.99 2.52
C TRP A 123 -16.99 4.80 2.64
N THR A 124 -15.91 4.23 2.12
CA THR A 124 -14.58 4.83 2.14
C THR A 124 -14.13 5.18 0.74
N ILE A 125 -13.77 6.45 0.54
CA ILE A 125 -13.07 6.92 -0.65
C ILE A 125 -11.58 6.70 -0.44
N PHE A 126 -10.97 5.96 -1.36
CA PHE A 126 -9.53 5.80 -1.47
C PHE A 126 -9.02 6.64 -2.65
N GLU A 127 -8.02 7.47 -2.39
CA GLU A 127 -7.31 8.22 -3.42
C GLU A 127 -5.81 8.03 -3.23
N GLN A 128 -5.10 7.71 -4.31
CA GLN A 128 -3.66 7.50 -4.30
C GLN A 128 -3.01 8.27 -5.45
N HIS A 129 -1.91 8.94 -5.13
CA HIS A 129 -1.08 9.71 -6.04
C HIS A 129 0.34 9.17 -5.97
N GLY A 130 0.75 8.51 -7.04
CA GLY A 130 2.07 7.92 -7.20
C GLY A 130 2.97 8.74 -8.10
N ARG A 131 4.25 8.83 -7.74
CA ARG A 131 5.29 9.46 -8.54
C ARG A 131 6.46 8.50 -8.71
N ILE A 132 6.92 8.35 -9.95
CA ILE A 132 8.09 7.54 -10.28
C ILE A 132 9.11 8.44 -10.97
N ASN A 133 10.31 8.52 -10.42
CA ASN A 133 11.44 9.23 -10.98
C ASN A 133 12.59 8.26 -11.23
N VAL A 134 12.83 7.94 -12.50
CA VAL A 134 13.97 7.11 -12.91
C VAL A 134 15.16 8.03 -13.21
N ASN A 135 16.26 7.81 -12.50
CA ASN A 135 17.51 8.54 -12.70
C ASN A 135 18.18 8.06 -14.00
N HIS A 136 18.98 8.94 -14.63
CA HIS A 136 19.49 8.71 -15.98
C HIS A 136 20.58 7.63 -16.01
N LEU A 137 20.20 6.41 -16.36
CA LEU A 137 21.05 5.23 -16.57
C LEU A 137 21.35 4.98 -18.07
N GLY A 138 21.50 6.05 -18.85
CA GLY A 138 21.81 5.96 -20.28
C GLY A 138 20.70 5.31 -21.13
N PRO A 139 21.02 4.46 -22.12
CA PRO A 139 20.06 3.99 -23.14
C PRO A 139 18.92 3.11 -22.59
N LEU A 140 19.06 2.57 -21.37
CA LEU A 140 18.05 1.69 -20.75
C LEU A 140 16.91 2.45 -20.03
N ASN A 141 17.00 3.78 -19.92
CA ASN A 141 16.04 4.60 -19.18
C ASN A 141 14.58 4.36 -19.56
N ARG A 142 14.30 4.30 -20.86
CA ARG A 142 12.92 4.13 -21.37
C ARG A 142 12.34 2.78 -20.99
N VAL A 143 13.16 1.73 -20.99
CA VAL A 143 12.73 0.37 -20.63
C VAL A 143 12.46 0.28 -19.13
N LEU A 144 13.35 0.81 -18.29
CA LEU A 144 13.18 0.84 -16.84
C LEU A 144 11.97 1.68 -16.42
N GLU A 145 11.73 2.79 -17.09
CA GLU A 145 10.57 3.62 -16.85
C GLU A 145 9.26 2.90 -17.21
N MET A 146 9.19 2.28 -18.40
CA MET A 146 8.01 1.50 -18.79
C MET A 146 7.76 0.36 -17.81
N PHE A 147 8.81 -0.31 -17.36
CA PHE A 147 8.72 -1.36 -16.35
C PHE A 147 8.20 -0.81 -15.02
N ALA A 148 8.80 0.26 -14.49
CA ALA A 148 8.41 0.86 -13.22
C ALA A 148 6.94 1.32 -13.25
N LYS A 149 6.51 2.02 -14.32
CA LYS A 149 5.10 2.41 -14.51
C LYS A 149 4.18 1.20 -14.47
N LYS A 150 4.50 0.14 -15.24
CA LYS A 150 3.67 -1.06 -15.31
C LYS A 150 3.58 -1.78 -13.97
N CYS A 151 4.70 -2.00 -13.29
CA CYS A 151 4.73 -2.63 -11.97
C CYS A 151 3.90 -1.86 -10.95
N PHE A 152 4.00 -0.54 -10.97
CA PHE A 152 3.27 0.31 -10.04
C PHE A 152 1.77 0.32 -10.30
N THR A 153 1.33 0.48 -11.55
CA THR A 153 -0.11 0.45 -11.90
C THR A 153 -0.74 -0.92 -11.61
N ILE A 154 -0.04 -2.01 -11.94
CA ILE A 154 -0.50 -3.37 -11.65
C ILE A 154 -0.50 -3.60 -10.14
N GLY A 155 0.54 -3.17 -9.43
CA GLY A 155 0.66 -3.29 -7.98
C GLY A 155 -0.47 -2.58 -7.24
N ALA A 156 -0.77 -1.33 -7.61
CA ALA A 156 -1.87 -0.58 -7.00
C ALA A 156 -3.23 -1.27 -7.19
N THR A 157 -3.53 -1.69 -8.43
CA THR A 157 -4.77 -2.42 -8.74
C THR A 157 -4.86 -3.75 -7.96
N LYS A 158 -3.75 -4.50 -7.89
CA LYS A 158 -3.70 -5.77 -7.17
C LYS A 158 -3.87 -5.57 -5.66
N ALA A 159 -3.23 -4.56 -5.08
CA ALA A 159 -3.37 -4.23 -3.67
C ALA A 159 -4.82 -3.88 -3.28
N LEU A 160 -5.54 -3.14 -4.14
CA LEU A 160 -6.97 -2.84 -3.95
C LEU A 160 -7.83 -4.10 -4.01
N LYS A 161 -7.57 -4.98 -4.98
CA LYS A 161 -8.29 -6.25 -5.10
C LYS A 161 -8.10 -7.13 -3.87
N VAL A 162 -6.87 -7.25 -3.37
CA VAL A 162 -6.55 -8.01 -2.14
C VAL A 162 -7.30 -7.43 -0.94
N MET A 163 -7.37 -6.10 -0.83
CA MET A 163 -8.14 -5.45 0.24
C MET A 163 -9.63 -5.80 0.16
N GLU A 164 -10.24 -5.70 -1.03
CA GLU A 164 -11.65 -6.06 -1.23
C GLU A 164 -11.95 -7.51 -0.86
N GLU A 165 -11.09 -8.44 -1.28
CA GLU A 165 -11.25 -9.87 -0.96
C GLU A 165 -11.17 -10.11 0.56
N ILE A 166 -10.19 -9.51 1.26
CA ILE A 166 -10.05 -9.65 2.72
C ILE A 166 -11.24 -9.00 3.44
N LEU A 167 -11.69 -7.82 3.00
CA LEU A 167 -12.85 -7.13 3.56
C LEU A 167 -14.12 -7.99 3.44
N TYR A 168 -14.33 -8.58 2.27
CA TYR A 168 -15.44 -9.49 2.01
C TYR A 168 -15.37 -10.71 2.94
N GLU A 169 -14.22 -11.38 3.02
CA GLU A 169 -14.02 -12.56 3.87
C GLU A 169 -14.30 -12.26 5.34
N ARG A 170 -13.66 -11.22 5.92
CA ARG A 170 -13.83 -10.90 7.36
C ARG A 170 -15.27 -10.51 7.69
N CYS A 171 -15.95 -9.76 6.82
CA CYS A 171 -17.35 -9.35 7.07
C CYS A 171 -18.34 -10.52 6.98
N HIS A 172 -18.07 -11.56 6.19
CA HIS A 172 -18.95 -12.73 6.08
C HIS A 172 -18.66 -13.76 7.18
N SER A 173 -17.41 -13.89 7.62
CA SER A 173 -17.06 -14.72 8.79
C SER A 173 -17.67 -14.19 10.10
N GLU A 174 -17.75 -12.87 10.29
CA GLU A 174 -18.39 -12.24 11.46
C GLU A 174 -19.90 -12.58 11.54
N LYS A 175 -20.59 -12.61 10.39
CA LYS A 175 -22.03 -12.93 10.33
C LYS A 175 -22.32 -14.41 10.65
N GLY A 176 -21.44 -15.32 10.25
CA GLY A 176 -21.57 -16.74 10.56
C GLY A 176 -21.42 -17.07 12.05
N ASN A 177 -20.57 -16.33 12.77
CA ASN A 177 -20.32 -16.56 14.19
C ASN A 177 -21.36 -15.94 15.14
N THR A 178 -22.15 -14.97 14.66
CA THR A 178 -23.17 -14.31 15.49
C THR A 178 -24.45 -15.16 15.62
N SER A 179 -24.68 -16.11 14.72
CA SER A 179 -25.82 -17.06 14.79
C SER A 179 -25.64 -18.22 15.78
N GLN A 180 -24.48 -18.34 16.45
CA GLN A 180 -24.21 -19.41 17.44
C GLN A 180 -24.12 -18.92 18.90
N ARG A 181 -24.41 -17.64 19.18
CA ARG A 181 -24.35 -17.07 20.54
C ARG A 181 -25.72 -16.69 21.14
N SER A 182 -26.74 -17.46 20.83
CA SER A 182 -28.05 -17.38 21.49
C SER A 182 -28.46 -18.79 21.93
N CYS A 183 -28.00 -19.20 23.12
CA CYS A 183 -28.72 -20.16 23.95
C CYS A 183 -29.66 -19.36 24.85
#